data_AF-A0A5C7PAD8-F1
#
_entry.id   AF-A0A5C7PAD8-F1
#
_cell.length_a   1.000
_cell.length_b   1.000
_cell.length_c   1.000
_cell.angle_alpha   90.00
_cell.angle_beta   90.00
_cell.angle_gamma   90.00
#
_symmetry.space_group_name_H-M   'P 1'
#
loop_
_entity.id
_entity.type
_entity.pdbx_description
1 polymer ?
#
loop_
_entity_poly.entity_id
_entity_poly.type
_entity_poly.pdbx_seq_one_letter_code
_entity_poly.pdbx_strand_id
1 'polypeptide(L)'
;MPELQIQRCYDRKVLYSGEAESMLELVLRAHKEKAVLSGAVLRGAVLSGAEINWTSHDLVSEILRREAGDSISRQMFAGFIVLRRDLCWDSFLSIHDDAFAAHKEWALTSLRKWVREGDNAPTVLRNTPLAESA
;
A
#
# COMPACT_ATOMS: atom_id res chain seq x y z
N MET A 1 6.46 -2.69 -31.42
CA MET A 1 5.68 -2.44 -30.19
C MET A 1 5.69 -0.94 -29.93
N PRO A 2 4.68 -0.34 -29.28
CA PRO A 2 4.73 1.09 -28.99
C PRO A 2 5.83 1.39 -27.96
N GLU A 3 6.46 2.55 -28.08
CA GLU A 3 7.31 3.08 -27.01
C GLU A 3 6.40 3.65 -25.92
N LEU A 4 6.57 3.15 -24.69
CA LEU A 4 5.83 3.59 -23.51
C LEU A 4 6.79 4.27 -22.52
N GLN A 5 6.25 5.20 -21.72
CA GLN A 5 7.01 5.97 -20.74
C GLN A 5 6.33 5.96 -19.37
N ILE A 6 7.12 5.77 -18.33
CA ILE A 6 6.75 6.03 -16.93
C ILE A 6 7.25 7.43 -16.59
N GLN A 7 6.33 8.34 -16.35
CA GLN A 7 6.64 9.73 -16.01
C GLN A 7 6.42 10.00 -14.54
N ARG A 8 7.18 10.95 -14.02
CA ARG A 8 7.01 11.47 -12.67
C ARG A 8 5.83 12.45 -12.59
N CYS A 9 5.08 12.39 -11.50
CA CYS A 9 3.79 13.05 -11.38
C CYS A 9 3.88 14.58 -11.26
N TYR A 10 4.94 15.11 -10.67
CA TYR A 10 5.06 16.54 -10.36
C TYR A 10 5.78 17.37 -11.41
N ASP A 11 6.61 16.76 -12.27
CA ASP A 11 7.37 17.49 -13.31
C ASP A 11 7.38 16.81 -14.68
N ARG A 12 6.64 15.70 -14.84
CA ARG A 12 6.56 14.92 -16.08
C ARG A 12 7.89 14.36 -16.58
N LYS A 13 8.95 14.37 -15.76
CA LYS A 13 10.23 13.76 -16.13
C LYS A 13 10.03 12.28 -16.40
N VAL A 14 10.58 11.78 -17.51
CA VAL A 14 10.63 10.34 -17.80
C VAL A 14 11.55 9.66 -16.79
N LEU A 15 10.98 8.74 -16.01
CA LEU A 15 11.69 7.90 -15.05
C LEU A 15 12.20 6.62 -15.70
N TYR A 16 11.42 6.10 -16.65
CA TYR A 16 11.73 4.89 -17.38
C TYR A 16 10.97 4.89 -18.72
N SER A 17 11.57 4.38 -19.78
CA SER A 17 10.93 4.25 -21.09
C SER A 17 11.43 3.01 -21.82
N GLY A 18 10.62 2.50 -22.75
CA GLY A 18 11.01 1.38 -23.59
C GLY A 18 9.83 0.83 -24.38
N GLU A 19 10.15 -0.04 -25.34
CA GLU A 19 9.14 -0.78 -26.09
C GLU A 19 8.45 -1.82 -25.20
N ALA A 20 7.13 -1.71 -25.04
CA ALA A 20 6.33 -2.62 -24.23
C ALA A 20 4.91 -2.72 -24.79
N GLU A 21 4.28 -3.89 -24.66
CA GLU A 21 2.90 -4.14 -25.09
C GLU A 21 1.88 -3.49 -24.16
N SER A 22 2.28 -3.24 -22.90
CA SER A 22 1.43 -2.64 -21.88
C SER A 22 2.23 -1.90 -20.81
N MET A 23 1.53 -1.05 -20.05
CA MET A 23 2.12 -0.37 -18.89
C MET A 23 2.60 -1.38 -17.82
N LEU A 24 1.91 -2.51 -17.64
CA LEU A 24 2.33 -3.56 -16.71
C LEU A 24 3.69 -4.13 -17.12
N GLU A 25 3.85 -4.47 -18.40
CA GLU A 25 5.13 -4.99 -18.90
C GLU A 25 6.27 -3.98 -18.70
N LEU A 26 6.02 -2.70 -18.99
CA LEU A 26 7.01 -1.64 -18.80
C LEU A 26 7.41 -1.50 -17.31
N VAL A 27 6.45 -1.56 -16.38
CA VAL A 27 6.72 -1.49 -14.94
C VAL A 27 7.51 -2.71 -14.46
N LEU A 28 7.17 -3.91 -14.94
CA LEU A 28 7.90 -5.14 -14.60
C LEU A 28 9.35 -5.09 -15.09
N ARG A 29 9.58 -4.54 -16.29
CA ARG A 29 10.93 -4.36 -16.82
C ARG A 29 11.72 -3.34 -16.00
N ALA A 30 11.12 -2.19 -15.72
CA ALA A 30 11.71 -1.17 -14.85
C ALA A 30 12.11 -1.76 -13.47
N HIS A 31 11.26 -2.60 -12.88
CA HIS A 31 11.57 -3.29 -11.63
C HIS A 31 12.75 -4.26 -11.75
N LYS A 32 12.77 -5.11 -12.80
CA LYS A 32 13.89 -6.05 -13.05
C LYS A 32 15.22 -5.33 -13.23
N GLU A 33 15.19 -4.16 -13.85
CA GLU A 33 16.36 -3.28 -14.05
C GLU A 33 16.65 -2.38 -12.84
N LYS A 34 15.90 -2.53 -11.75
CA LYS A 34 16.04 -1.76 -10.49
C LYS A 34 15.91 -0.24 -10.71
N ALA A 35 15.09 0.17 -11.67
CA ALA A 35 14.79 1.57 -11.92
C ALA A 35 14.05 2.20 -10.73
N VAL A 36 14.38 3.46 -10.42
CA VAL A 36 13.73 4.22 -9.36
C VAL A 36 12.45 4.86 -9.91
N LEU A 37 11.30 4.32 -9.50
CA LEU A 37 9.96 4.78 -9.93
C LEU A 37 9.28 5.72 -8.91
N SER A 38 10.05 6.38 -8.06
CA SER A 38 9.50 7.30 -7.05
C SER A 38 8.73 8.45 -7.69
N GLY A 39 7.44 8.58 -7.33
CA GLY A 39 6.55 9.57 -7.90
C GLY A 39 6.03 9.21 -9.30
N ALA A 40 6.15 7.96 -9.75
CA ALA A 40 5.62 7.52 -11.03
C ALA A 40 4.10 7.70 -11.15
N VAL A 41 3.64 8.19 -12.30
CA VAL A 41 2.24 8.17 -12.72
C VAL A 41 1.95 6.79 -13.32
N LEU A 42 1.31 5.93 -12.53
CA LEU A 42 0.88 4.59 -12.96
C LEU A 42 -0.64 4.51 -13.17
N ARG A 43 -1.28 5.63 -13.55
CA ARG A 43 -2.73 5.68 -13.73
C ARG A 43 -3.15 4.74 -14.85
N GLY A 44 -4.10 3.85 -14.57
CA GLY A 44 -4.57 2.83 -15.52
C GLY A 44 -3.68 1.59 -15.64
N ALA A 45 -2.57 1.52 -14.89
CA ALA A 45 -1.78 0.30 -14.83
C ALA A 45 -2.56 -0.81 -14.11
N VAL A 46 -2.66 -1.98 -14.75
CA VAL A 46 -3.19 -3.19 -14.13
C VAL A 46 -2.04 -3.85 -13.36
N LEU A 47 -1.96 -3.57 -12.05
CA LEU A 47 -0.92 -4.11 -11.16
C LEU A 47 -1.39 -5.40 -10.44
N SER A 48 -2.18 -6.24 -11.13
CA SER A 48 -2.61 -7.53 -10.59
C SER A 48 -1.40 -8.41 -10.27
N GLY A 49 -1.34 -8.96 -9.06
CA GLY A 49 -0.20 -9.78 -8.61
C GLY A 49 0.98 -8.98 -8.06
N ALA A 50 0.93 -7.64 -8.01
CA ALA A 50 1.97 -6.87 -7.32
C ALA A 50 2.01 -7.22 -5.82
N GLU A 51 3.23 -7.34 -5.28
CA GLU A 51 3.46 -7.50 -3.85
C GLU A 51 3.27 -6.17 -3.12
N ILE A 52 2.57 -6.22 -1.99
CA ILE A 52 2.35 -5.05 -1.14
C ILE A 52 3.59 -4.82 -0.28
N ASN A 53 4.11 -3.59 -0.30
CA ASN A 53 5.14 -3.18 0.64
C ASN A 53 4.53 -2.82 2.01
N TRP A 54 4.40 -3.82 2.88
CA TRP A 54 3.84 -3.67 4.23
C TRP A 54 4.66 -2.79 5.17
N THR A 55 5.87 -2.38 4.80
CA THR A 55 6.69 -1.43 5.59
C THR A 55 6.41 0.03 5.23
N SER A 56 5.64 0.28 4.16
CA SER A 56 5.31 1.64 3.74
C SER A 56 4.11 2.19 4.51
N HIS A 57 4.35 3.15 5.40
CA HIS A 57 3.28 3.89 6.09
C HIS A 57 2.32 4.59 5.12
N ASP A 58 2.82 5.09 3.99
CA ASP A 58 1.98 5.74 2.98
C ASP A 58 0.99 4.75 2.36
N LEU A 59 1.46 3.54 2.04
CA LEU A 59 0.62 2.49 1.47
C LEU A 59 -0.40 1.97 2.48
N VAL A 60 0.05 1.66 3.70
CA VAL A 60 -0.82 1.17 4.78
C VAL A 60 -1.87 2.22 5.12
N SER A 61 -1.48 3.49 5.26
CA SER A 61 -2.40 4.60 5.50
C SER A 61 -3.41 4.77 4.37
N GLU A 62 -2.99 4.67 3.10
CA GLU A 62 -3.91 4.82 1.97
C GLU A 62 -4.93 3.68 1.91
N ILE A 63 -4.53 2.44 2.22
CA ILE A 63 -5.48 1.31 2.33
C ILE A 63 -6.50 1.60 3.43
N LEU A 64 -6.05 1.98 4.62
CA LEU A 64 -6.93 2.30 5.75
C LEU A 64 -7.85 3.49 5.45
N ARG A 65 -7.36 4.53 4.75
CA ARG A 65 -8.17 5.68 4.33
C ARG A 65 -9.31 5.25 3.41
N ARG A 66 -9.07 4.31 2.47
CA ARG A 66 -10.12 3.78 1.59
C ARG A 66 -11.13 2.93 2.34
N GLU A 67 -10.64 2.08 3.25
CA GLU A 67 -11.49 1.22 4.10
C GLU A 67 -12.30 2.00 5.14
N ALA A 68 -11.87 3.23 5.49
CA ALA A 68 -12.55 4.06 6.47
C ALA A 68 -13.95 4.52 6.02
N GLY A 69 -14.22 4.60 4.72
CA GLY A 69 -15.46 5.17 4.19
C GLY A 69 -15.71 6.57 4.76
N ASP A 70 -16.91 6.82 5.26
CA ASP A 70 -17.33 8.10 5.86
C ASP A 70 -17.01 8.23 7.35
N SER A 71 -16.37 7.23 7.97
CA SER A 71 -16.03 7.28 9.39
C SER A 71 -14.86 8.22 9.64
N ILE A 72 -15.16 9.44 10.10
CA ILE A 72 -14.17 10.47 10.46
C ILE A 72 -13.14 9.91 11.44
N SER A 73 -13.57 9.12 12.42
CA SER A 73 -12.68 8.51 13.41
C SER A 73 -11.66 7.54 12.78
N ARG A 74 -12.08 6.74 11.80
CA ARG A 74 -11.19 5.85 11.04
C ARG A 74 -10.28 6.61 10.07
N GLN A 75 -10.79 7.69 9.46
CA GLN A 75 -9.98 8.57 8.62
C GLN A 75 -8.87 9.26 9.43
N MET A 76 -9.18 9.73 10.64
CA MET A 76 -8.18 10.28 11.57
C MET A 76 -7.13 9.23 11.95
N PHE A 77 -7.55 7.98 12.20
CA PHE A 77 -6.61 6.89 12.47
C PHE A 77 -5.69 6.60 11.28
N ALA A 78 -6.21 6.56 10.06
CA ALA A 78 -5.38 6.44 8.86
C ALA A 78 -4.35 7.60 8.79
N GLY A 79 -4.79 8.83 9.03
CA GLY A 79 -3.91 10.00 9.11
C GLY A 79 -2.83 9.89 10.20
N PHE A 80 -3.16 9.31 11.35
CA PHE A 80 -2.20 9.07 12.42
C PHE A 80 -1.07 8.12 11.99
N ILE A 81 -1.39 7.06 11.23
CA ILE A 81 -0.39 6.11 10.70
C ILE A 81 0.61 6.80 9.77
N VAL A 82 0.16 7.68 8.88
CA VAL A 82 1.09 8.41 7.99
C VAL A 82 1.90 9.46 8.74
N LEU A 83 1.36 10.05 9.81
CA LEU A 83 2.05 11.05 10.63
C LEU A 83 3.17 10.43 11.48
N ARG A 84 2.93 9.26 12.08
CA ARG A 84 3.87 8.56 12.95
C ARG A 84 4.77 7.60 12.18
N ARG A 85 5.73 8.16 11.44
CA ARG A 85 6.71 7.39 10.64
C ARG A 85 7.62 6.48 11.48
N ASP A 86 7.76 6.78 12.76
CA ASP A 86 8.47 5.98 13.76
C ASP A 86 7.67 4.75 14.24
N LEU A 87 6.36 4.71 13.96
CA LEU A 87 5.47 3.65 14.37
C LEU A 87 5.54 2.46 13.41
N CYS A 88 6.65 1.74 13.43
CA CYS A 88 6.80 0.46 12.75
C CYS A 88 5.93 -0.62 13.43
N TRP A 89 5.79 -1.79 12.79
CA TRP A 89 4.89 -2.86 13.24
C TRP A 89 5.02 -3.22 14.71
N ASP A 90 6.24 -3.44 15.23
CA ASP A 90 6.43 -3.82 16.63
C ASP A 90 5.94 -2.72 17.60
N SER A 91 6.28 -1.46 17.30
CA SER A 91 5.81 -0.30 18.07
C SER A 91 4.29 -0.15 17.99
N PHE A 92 3.70 -0.33 16.81
CA PHE A 92 2.25 -0.30 16.61
C PHE A 92 1.55 -1.36 17.46
N LEU A 93 2.03 -2.59 17.42
CA LEU A 93 1.44 -3.72 18.16
C LEU A 93 1.56 -3.55 19.67
N SER A 94 2.64 -2.93 20.14
CA SER A 94 2.91 -2.71 21.56
C SER A 94 2.05 -1.61 22.23
N ILE A 95 1.24 -0.86 21.47
CA ILE A 95 0.32 0.14 22.06
C ILE A 95 -0.85 -0.57 22.76
N HIS A 96 -1.01 -0.37 24.07
CA HIS A 96 -2.09 -0.97 24.87
C HIS A 96 -3.13 0.06 25.38
N ASP A 97 -3.36 1.11 24.60
CA ASP A 97 -4.35 2.14 24.93
C ASP A 97 -5.77 1.68 24.52
N ASP A 98 -6.74 1.82 25.44
CA ASP A 98 -8.12 1.37 25.23
C ASP A 98 -8.83 2.13 24.11
N ALA A 99 -8.59 3.44 23.98
CA ALA A 99 -9.15 4.25 22.91
C ALA A 99 -8.54 3.87 21.55
N PHE A 100 -7.30 3.37 21.55
CA PHE A 100 -6.61 2.87 20.36
C PHE A 100 -7.02 1.46 19.95
N ALA A 101 -7.44 0.62 20.90
CA ALA A 101 -7.66 -0.81 20.69
C ALA A 101 -8.71 -1.09 19.60
N ALA A 102 -9.84 -0.40 19.63
CA ALA A 102 -10.91 -0.58 18.65
C ALA A 102 -10.46 -0.25 17.22
N HIS A 103 -9.69 0.84 17.04
CA HIS A 103 -9.14 1.19 15.73
C HIS A 103 -8.04 0.25 15.29
N LYS A 104 -7.21 -0.24 16.23
CA LYS A 104 -6.18 -1.24 15.95
C LYS A 104 -6.80 -2.52 15.40
N GLU A 105 -7.82 -3.05 16.07
CA GLU A 105 -8.52 -4.26 15.63
C GLU A 105 -9.16 -4.07 14.24
N TRP A 106 -9.86 -2.96 14.05
CA TRP A 106 -10.42 -2.60 12.74
C TRP A 106 -9.32 -2.51 11.66
N ALA A 107 -8.21 -1.83 11.95
CA ALA A 107 -7.13 -1.64 11.00
C ALA A 107 -6.49 -2.98 10.59
N LEU A 108 -6.19 -3.85 11.55
CA LEU A 108 -5.65 -5.19 11.28
C LEU A 108 -6.61 -5.99 10.39
N THR A 109 -7.91 -5.93 10.70
CA THR A 109 -8.96 -6.65 9.95
C THR A 109 -9.13 -6.10 8.53
N SER A 110 -9.09 -4.77 8.36
CA SER A 110 -9.13 -4.13 7.05
C SER A 110 -7.89 -4.46 6.21
N LEU A 111 -6.71 -4.42 6.79
CA LEU A 111 -5.46 -4.76 6.11
C LEU A 111 -5.39 -6.25 5.72
N ARG A 112 -5.95 -7.14 6.55
CA ARG A 112 -6.02 -8.60 6.27
C ARG A 112 -6.62 -8.92 4.90
N LYS A 113 -7.61 -8.15 4.45
CA LYS A 113 -8.29 -8.34 3.14
C LYS A 113 -7.33 -8.23 1.95
N TRP A 114 -6.22 -7.52 2.13
CA TRP A 114 -5.25 -7.24 1.08
C TRP A 114 -4.04 -8.17 1.13
N VAL A 115 -3.88 -8.94 2.22
CA VAL A 115 -2.79 -9.93 2.37
C VAL A 115 -2.96 -11.07 1.37
N ARG A 116 -1.91 -11.31 0.60
CA ARG A 116 -1.77 -12.41 -0.36
C ARG A 116 -0.68 -13.38 0.09
N GLU A 117 -0.76 -14.60 -0.41
CA GLU A 117 0.35 -15.54 -0.29
C GLU A 117 1.59 -14.97 -1.01
N GLY A 118 2.76 -15.10 -0.40
CA GLY A 118 4.02 -14.58 -0.94
C GLY A 118 4.28 -13.09 -0.74
N ASP A 119 3.27 -12.24 -0.47
CA ASP A 119 3.56 -10.87 -0.03
C ASP A 119 4.16 -10.95 1.38
N ASN A 120 5.22 -10.20 1.69
CA ASN A 120 5.93 -10.29 2.98
C ASN A 120 5.13 -9.63 4.13
N ALA A 121 3.83 -9.90 4.24
CA ALA A 121 2.98 -9.42 5.31
C ALA A 121 3.47 -9.86 6.70
N PRO A 122 3.43 -8.95 7.70
CA PRO A 122 3.61 -9.29 9.10
C PRO A 122 2.72 -10.46 9.54
N THR A 123 3.26 -11.34 10.37
CA THR A 123 2.56 -12.53 10.88
C THR A 123 1.23 -12.18 11.55
N VAL A 124 1.16 -11.05 12.27
CA VAL A 124 -0.09 -10.58 12.88
C VAL A 124 -1.21 -10.39 11.86
N LEU A 125 -0.91 -9.84 10.68
CA LEU A 125 -1.90 -9.66 9.63
C LEU A 125 -2.33 -11.00 9.06
N ARG A 126 -1.42 -11.96 8.85
CA ARG A 126 -1.78 -13.30 8.35
C ARG A 126 -2.73 -14.04 9.29
N ASN A 127 -2.52 -13.87 10.59
CA ASN A 127 -3.28 -14.53 11.65
C ASN A 127 -4.57 -13.78 12.01
N THR A 128 -4.74 -12.55 11.54
CA THR A 128 -5.96 -11.78 11.78
C THR A 128 -7.13 -12.45 11.05
N PRO A 129 -8.27 -12.71 11.71
CA PRO A 129 -9.44 -13.26 11.04
C PRO A 129 -9.91 -12.34 9.91
N LEU A 130 -10.31 -12.91 8.78
CA LEU A 130 -11.07 -12.14 7.81
C LEU A 130 -12.43 -11.83 8.44
N ALA A 131 -12.83 -10.56 8.46
CA ALA A 131 -14.20 -10.23 8.85
C ALA A 131 -15.16 -11.01 7.95
N GLU A 132 -16.09 -11.74 8.57
CA GLU A 132 -17.20 -12.34 7.84
C GLU A 132 -17.95 -11.21 7.12
N SER A 133 -18.12 -11.37 5.82
CA SER A 133 -18.90 -10.45 5.00
C SER A 133 -20.35 -10.46 5.50
N ALA A 134 -20.74 -9.40 6.21
CA ALA A 134 -22.13 -9.07 6.50
C ALA A 134 -22.83 -8.51 5.25
#